data_AF-A0A9Y6JEK5-F1
#
_entry.id   AF-A0A9Y6JEK5-F1
#
_cell.length_a   1.000
_cell.length_b   1.000
_cell.length_c   1.000
_cell.angle_alpha   90.00
_cell.angle_beta   90.00
_cell.angle_gamma   90.00
#
_symmetry.space_group_name_H-M   'P 1'
#
loop_
_entity.id
_entity.type
_entity.pdbx_description
1 polymer ?
#
loop_
_entity_poly.entity_id
_entity_poly.type
_entity_poly.pdbx_seq_one_letter_code
_entity_poly.pdbx_strand_id
1 'polypeptide(L)'
;GFYDTSMEQYDAQEPNFKRLRQQHLDGELRNETEERERKKDKQKIKKKKESDLPSAILQTSGVAEFTKKRSKLVLPAPQISDAELEEVVKLGVASEVARQAAEESESANSASSTLLSEYSVTNTMATGLRTPRTPAAQDRIMQKQTTHHRMNYLLFFSSQQRESLQHLRQGLMSLPVPKNDFEIVLPENAEKELEETEAETGFIEDSADVEARKQAQRDAEREKELKLRHTPVQRSLPRPTEVNESVLRPTSMEPLSDLQQAEELIKQEMITMLHFDCLHHPSANAANQLQRGKIRGPTSTSNNASHIAYLEKTSYKPISTEEMEQAKLVLAAEMEVVKGGMGHGDLSMEAYSQVWEECYGQVLYLPTQNRYTRANLASKKDRIESLEKKLDLYDF
;
A
#
# COMPACT_ATOMS: atom_id res chain seq x y z
N GLY A 1 51.95 -23.38 20.34
CA GLY A 1 50.53 -23.60 20.68
C GLY A 1 50.38 -25.00 21.25
N PHE A 2 49.31 -25.26 21.99
CA PHE A 2 49.04 -26.58 22.58
C PHE A 2 48.56 -27.64 21.55
N TYR A 3 48.26 -27.22 20.32
CA TYR A 3 47.87 -28.09 19.22
C TYR A 3 48.73 -27.80 17.98
N ASP A 4 48.98 -28.83 17.18
CA ASP A 4 49.72 -28.76 15.93
C ASP A 4 48.74 -28.44 14.78
N THR A 5 48.93 -27.27 14.16
CA THR A 5 48.10 -26.75 13.06
C THR A 5 48.79 -26.90 11.70
N SER A 6 49.87 -27.68 11.60
CA SER A 6 50.64 -27.86 10.36
C SER A 6 49.85 -28.55 9.22
N MET A 7 48.79 -29.27 9.57
CA MET A 7 47.91 -29.95 8.61
C MET A 7 46.62 -29.16 8.29
N GLU A 8 46.42 -27.97 8.87
CA GLU A 8 45.24 -27.17 8.58
C GLU A 8 45.35 -26.50 7.20
N GLN A 9 44.39 -26.79 6.32
CA GLN A 9 44.36 -26.28 4.96
C GLN A 9 43.13 -25.37 4.79
N TYR A 10 43.37 -24.09 4.49
CA TYR A 10 42.30 -23.12 4.22
C TYR A 10 41.81 -23.28 2.79
N ASP A 11 40.51 -23.53 2.63
CA ASP A 11 39.87 -23.59 1.31
C ASP A 11 39.43 -22.19 0.89
N ALA A 12 40.07 -21.63 -0.15
CA ALA A 12 39.83 -20.27 -0.58
C ALA A 12 38.60 -20.19 -1.49
N GLN A 13 37.60 -19.40 -1.09
CA GLN A 13 36.39 -19.24 -1.86
C GLN A 13 36.67 -18.56 -3.22
N GLU A 14 36.29 -19.22 -4.31
CA GLU A 14 36.50 -18.68 -5.66
C GLU A 14 35.62 -17.45 -5.95
N PRO A 15 36.20 -16.27 -6.24
CA PRO A 15 35.43 -15.08 -6.56
C PRO A 15 34.82 -15.14 -7.97
N ASN A 16 33.50 -14.99 -8.07
CA ASN A 16 32.81 -14.92 -9.35
C ASN A 16 32.94 -13.52 -9.99
N PHE A 17 34.00 -13.30 -10.76
CA PHE A 17 34.33 -12.03 -11.40
C PHE A 17 33.28 -11.48 -12.38
N LYS A 18 32.32 -12.30 -12.83
CA LYS A 18 31.23 -11.85 -13.71
C LYS A 18 30.17 -11.02 -12.96
N ARG A 19 30.03 -11.22 -11.64
CA ARG A 19 29.03 -10.54 -10.78
C ARG A 19 29.63 -9.81 -9.59
N LEU A 20 30.94 -9.97 -9.34
CA LEU A 20 31.63 -9.33 -8.23
C LEU A 20 31.70 -7.82 -8.46
N ARG A 21 31.26 -7.07 -7.45
CA ARG A 21 31.34 -5.60 -7.40
C ARG A 21 32.04 -5.24 -6.10
N GLN A 22 32.64 -4.06 -6.05
CA GLN A 22 33.31 -3.55 -4.85
C GLN A 22 32.40 -3.59 -3.61
N GLN A 23 31.11 -3.26 -3.76
CA GLN A 23 30.11 -3.36 -2.70
C GLN A 23 29.89 -4.79 -2.15
N HIS A 24 30.16 -5.84 -2.93
CA HIS A 24 30.05 -7.22 -2.45
C HIS A 24 31.31 -7.66 -1.67
N LEU A 25 32.45 -7.00 -1.92
CA LEU A 25 33.71 -7.22 -1.18
C LEU A 25 33.69 -6.45 0.15
N ASP A 26 33.19 -5.22 0.13
CA ASP A 26 33.12 -4.34 1.31
C ASP A 26 31.87 -4.59 2.19
N GLY A 27 30.89 -5.35 1.67
CA GLY A 27 29.62 -5.60 2.34
C GLY A 27 28.67 -4.40 2.32
N GLU A 28 27.51 -4.53 2.98
CA GLU A 28 26.58 -3.41 3.11
C GLU A 28 27.03 -2.44 4.21
N LEU A 29 27.00 -1.13 3.91
CA LEU A 29 27.32 -0.09 4.89
C LEU A 29 26.27 -0.03 5.99
N ARG A 30 26.70 0.11 7.25
CA ARG A 30 25.81 0.25 8.42
C ARG A 30 24.79 1.37 8.29
N ASN A 31 25.15 2.47 7.63
CA ASN A 31 24.22 3.59 7.39
C ASN A 31 23.10 3.20 6.41
N GLU A 32 23.40 2.37 5.41
CA GLU A 32 22.43 1.94 4.40
C GLU A 32 21.45 0.93 4.98
N THR A 33 21.94 0.00 5.81
CA THR A 33 21.09 -0.94 6.54
C THR A 33 20.16 -0.21 7.50
N GLU A 34 20.68 0.74 8.28
CA GLU A 34 19.89 1.55 9.21
C GLU A 34 18.84 2.42 8.49
N GLU A 35 19.18 3.04 7.36
CA GLU A 35 18.22 3.85 6.59
C GLU A 35 17.10 2.96 6.02
N ARG A 36 17.45 1.75 5.55
CA ARG A 36 16.48 0.78 5.06
C ARG A 36 15.52 0.34 6.16
N GLU A 37 16.02 0.13 7.38
CA GLU A 37 15.20 -0.20 8.55
C GLU A 37 14.32 0.96 8.99
N ARG A 38 14.86 2.18 9.12
CA ARG A 38 14.05 3.38 9.40
C ARG A 38 12.96 3.58 8.37
N LYS A 39 13.23 3.32 7.08
CA LYS A 39 12.24 3.42 6.00
C LYS A 39 11.16 2.35 6.12
N LYS A 40 11.53 1.12 6.48
CA LYS A 40 10.57 0.04 6.77
C LYS A 40 9.67 0.41 7.96
N ASP A 41 10.23 0.95 9.04
CA ASP A 41 9.46 1.34 10.24
C ASP A 41 8.53 2.50 9.97
N LYS A 42 9.01 3.52 9.23
CA LYS A 42 8.16 4.64 8.79
C LYS A 42 6.99 4.17 7.93
N GLN A 43 7.21 3.19 7.05
CA GLN A 43 6.14 2.60 6.24
C GLN A 43 5.17 1.76 7.09
N LYS A 44 5.67 0.96 8.03
CA LYS A 44 4.84 0.19 8.98
C LYS A 44 3.95 1.13 9.80
N ILE A 45 4.50 2.20 10.36
CA ILE A 45 3.75 3.22 11.13
C ILE A 45 2.73 3.94 10.24
N LYS A 46 3.09 4.30 9.01
CA LYS A 46 2.17 4.94 8.06
C LYS A 46 0.99 4.01 7.73
N LYS A 47 1.27 2.73 7.41
CA LYS A 47 0.25 1.73 7.12
C LYS A 47 -0.68 1.51 8.30
N LYS A 48 -0.14 1.34 9.52
CA LYS A 48 -0.96 1.23 10.74
C LYS A 48 -1.85 2.45 10.94
N LYS A 49 -1.32 3.67 10.77
CA LYS A 49 -2.14 4.89 10.87
C LYS A 49 -3.25 4.90 9.82
N GLU A 50 -2.97 4.51 8.57
CA GLU A 50 -3.94 4.52 7.48
C GLU A 50 -5.01 3.41 7.61
N SER A 51 -4.64 2.23 8.14
CA SER A 51 -5.56 1.10 8.37
C SER A 51 -6.36 1.21 9.67
N ASP A 52 -5.74 1.73 10.72
CA ASP A 52 -6.33 1.73 12.07
C ASP A 52 -7.15 3.01 12.32
N LEU A 53 -6.95 4.09 11.55
CA LEU A 53 -7.78 5.29 11.64
C LEU A 53 -9.27 5.01 11.31
N PRO A 54 -9.62 4.30 10.23
CA PRO A 54 -11.02 3.95 9.96
C PRO A 54 -11.62 2.97 10.98
N SER A 55 -10.82 2.00 11.44
CA SER A 55 -11.29 0.95 12.36
C SER A 55 -11.48 1.48 13.79
N ALA A 56 -10.61 2.37 14.27
CA ALA A 56 -10.72 3.02 15.57
C ALA A 56 -11.89 4.03 15.64
N ILE A 57 -12.24 4.68 14.52
CA ILE A 57 -13.40 5.58 14.44
C ILE A 57 -14.72 4.79 14.50
N LEU A 58 -14.76 3.58 13.94
CA LEU A 58 -15.95 2.71 13.96
C LEU A 58 -16.17 2.08 15.35
N GLN A 59 -15.10 1.67 16.03
CA GLN A 59 -15.14 1.06 17.36
C GLN A 59 -15.39 2.04 18.51
N THR A 60 -15.24 3.35 18.29
CA THR A 60 -15.40 4.39 19.33
C THR A 60 -16.71 5.18 19.23
N SER A 61 -17.76 4.58 18.67
CA SER A 61 -19.12 5.15 18.61
C SER A 61 -19.83 5.26 19.98
N GLY A 62 -19.09 5.30 21.09
CA GLY A 62 -19.63 5.41 22.45
C GLY A 62 -18.79 6.16 23.49
N VAL A 63 -17.61 6.70 23.16
CA VAL A 63 -16.80 7.47 24.13
C VAL A 63 -16.29 8.75 23.48
N ALA A 64 -17.20 9.71 23.34
CA ALA A 64 -16.96 10.99 22.70
C ALA A 64 -16.30 12.02 23.64
N GLU A 65 -15.20 11.71 24.35
CA GLU A 65 -14.57 12.77 25.17
C GLU A 65 -13.06 12.72 25.45
N PHE A 66 -12.30 11.68 25.11
CA PHE A 66 -10.85 11.72 25.28
C PHE A 66 -10.10 11.57 23.96
N THR A 67 -9.30 12.60 23.64
CA THR A 67 -8.27 12.68 22.59
C THR A 67 -8.64 13.25 21.21
N LYS A 68 -9.37 14.38 21.17
CA LYS A 68 -9.21 15.31 20.04
C LYS A 68 -7.88 16.05 20.17
N LYS A 69 -6.82 15.57 19.51
CA LYS A 69 -5.65 16.40 19.21
C LYS A 69 -6.11 17.53 18.29
N ARG A 70 -6.22 18.74 18.86
CA ARG A 70 -6.64 19.95 18.16
C ARG A 70 -5.66 20.20 17.01
N SER A 71 -6.16 20.34 15.78
CA SER A 71 -5.35 20.79 14.64
C SER A 71 -4.73 22.14 14.98
N LYS A 72 -3.44 22.32 14.69
CA LYS A 72 -2.77 23.62 14.87
C LYS A 72 -3.59 24.66 14.09
N LEU A 73 -4.06 25.70 14.78
CA LEU A 73 -4.81 26.79 14.20
C LEU A 73 -3.92 27.48 13.16
N VAL A 74 -4.13 27.15 11.89
CA VAL A 74 -3.54 27.86 10.76
C VAL A 74 -4.58 28.91 10.36
N LEU A 75 -4.42 30.10 10.92
CA LEU A 75 -5.13 31.27 10.41
C LEU A 75 -4.67 31.48 8.96
N PRO A 76 -5.58 31.88 8.05
CA PRO A 76 -5.19 32.36 6.73
C PRO A 76 -4.11 33.43 6.92
N ALA A 77 -3.01 33.33 6.17
CA ALA A 77 -1.96 34.35 6.21
C ALA A 77 -2.63 35.73 6.00
N PRO A 78 -2.27 36.74 6.81
CA PRO A 78 -2.88 38.06 6.69
C PRO A 78 -2.77 38.51 5.24
N GLN A 79 -3.91 38.84 4.63
CA GLN A 79 -3.99 39.20 3.20
C GLN A 79 -3.50 40.63 2.93
N ILE A 80 -2.84 41.24 3.90
CA ILE A 80 -2.31 42.60 3.82
C ILE A 80 -0.80 42.44 3.67
N SER A 81 -0.26 42.92 2.57
CA SER A 81 1.18 42.91 2.35
C SER A 81 1.87 43.90 3.29
N ASP A 82 3.10 43.62 3.73
CA ASP A 82 3.86 44.51 4.63
C ASP A 82 4.01 45.95 4.06
N ALA A 83 3.93 46.10 2.73
CA ALA A 83 3.93 47.39 2.04
C ALA A 83 2.63 48.19 2.24
N GLU A 84 1.47 47.52 2.23
CA GLU A 84 0.18 48.16 2.54
C GLU A 84 0.10 48.52 4.03
N LEU A 85 0.72 47.71 4.90
CA LEU A 85 0.82 48.01 6.32
C LEU A 85 1.70 49.24 6.57
N GLU A 86 2.84 49.35 5.87
CA GLU A 86 3.76 50.49 5.96
C GLU A 86 3.11 51.78 5.41
N GLU A 87 2.28 51.68 4.37
CA GLU A 87 1.52 52.81 3.83
C GLU A 87 0.40 53.25 4.79
N VAL A 88 -0.33 52.31 5.41
CA VAL A 88 -1.33 52.62 6.44
C VAL A 88 -0.70 53.25 7.67
N VAL A 89 0.48 52.79 8.09
CA VAL A 89 1.23 53.41 9.19
C VAL A 89 1.72 54.81 8.80
N LYS A 90 2.19 55.00 7.57
CA LYS A 90 2.63 56.31 7.07
C LYS A 90 1.46 57.30 6.95
N LEU A 91 0.28 56.83 6.56
CA LEU A 91 -0.96 57.60 6.54
C LEU A 91 -1.42 57.94 7.96
N GLY A 92 -1.30 56.99 8.91
CA GLY A 92 -1.58 57.21 10.32
C GLY A 92 -0.67 58.27 10.94
N VAL A 93 0.64 58.18 10.68
CA VAL A 93 1.62 59.19 11.15
C VAL A 93 1.38 60.55 10.50
N ALA A 94 1.02 60.60 9.21
CA ALA A 94 0.66 61.86 8.55
C ALA A 94 -0.61 62.48 9.15
N SER A 95 -1.59 61.67 9.54
CA SER A 95 -2.81 62.13 10.21
C SER A 95 -2.53 62.66 11.63
N GLU A 96 -1.60 62.04 12.35
CA GLU A 96 -1.20 62.46 13.69
C GLU A 96 -0.36 63.74 13.67
N VAL A 97 0.54 63.87 12.69
CA VAL A 97 1.32 65.11 12.45
C VAL A 97 0.41 66.28 12.03
N ALA A 98 -0.60 66.02 11.19
CA ALA A 98 -1.60 67.04 10.84
C ALA A 98 -2.45 67.48 12.05
N ARG A 99 -2.77 66.54 12.95
CA ARG A 99 -3.45 66.84 14.22
C ARG A 99 -2.59 67.69 15.13
N GLN A 100 -1.31 67.34 15.27
CA GLN A 100 -0.37 68.04 16.14
C GLN A 100 -0.05 69.44 15.62
N ALA A 101 0.07 69.62 14.29
CA ALA A 101 0.21 70.95 13.67
C ALA A 101 -1.05 71.82 13.82
N ALA A 102 -2.23 71.21 13.84
CA ALA A 102 -3.49 71.91 14.13
C ALA A 102 -3.66 72.24 15.63
N GLU A 103 -3.07 71.45 16.53
CA GLU A 103 -3.03 71.72 17.98
C GLU A 103 -1.96 72.77 18.37
N GLU A 104 -0.83 72.84 17.65
CA GLU A 104 0.27 73.80 17.91
C GLU A 104 0.06 75.20 17.31
N SER A 105 -0.94 75.39 16.45
CA SER A 105 -1.30 76.72 15.96
C SER A 105 -2.30 77.39 16.89
N GLU A 106 -1.83 78.35 17.71
CA GLU A 106 -2.63 79.18 18.66
C GLU A 106 -3.62 80.17 17.97
N SER A 107 -4.26 79.76 16.87
CA SER A 107 -5.40 80.46 16.29
C SER A 107 -6.43 79.44 15.83
N ALA A 108 -7.21 78.99 16.80
CA ALA A 108 -8.25 77.99 16.66
C ALA A 108 -9.39 78.48 15.77
N ASN A 109 -9.50 77.93 14.55
CA ASN A 109 -10.77 77.87 13.84
C ASN A 109 -11.39 76.49 14.07
N SER A 110 -12.44 76.46 14.89
CA SER A 110 -13.18 75.25 15.33
C SER A 110 -13.65 74.33 14.19
N ALA A 111 -13.74 74.83 12.95
CA ALA A 111 -14.17 74.06 11.78
C ALA A 111 -13.14 73.00 11.33
N SER A 112 -11.84 73.24 11.54
CA SER A 112 -10.77 72.31 11.11
C SER A 112 -10.70 71.06 11.99
N SER A 113 -11.08 71.18 13.27
CA SER A 113 -11.05 70.06 14.23
C SER A 113 -12.13 69.00 13.95
N THR A 114 -13.30 69.42 13.44
CA THR A 114 -14.43 68.53 13.16
C THR A 114 -14.20 67.65 11.93
N LEU A 115 -13.47 68.15 10.93
CA LEU A 115 -13.11 67.41 9.71
C LEU A 115 -12.01 66.36 9.93
N LEU A 116 -11.18 66.52 10.96
CA LEU A 116 -10.14 65.55 11.33
C LEU A 116 -10.69 64.37 12.15
N SER A 117 -11.92 64.48 12.69
CA SER A 117 -12.56 63.43 13.48
C SER A 117 -13.10 62.26 12.62
N GLU A 118 -13.54 62.55 11.40
CA GLU A 118 -14.11 61.54 10.48
C GLU A 118 -13.07 60.60 9.85
N TYR A 119 -11.78 60.89 9.96
CA TYR A 119 -10.71 60.02 9.43
C TYR A 119 -10.33 58.85 10.36
N SER A 120 -10.87 58.79 11.58
CA SER A 120 -10.64 57.65 12.48
C SER A 120 -11.37 56.37 12.05
N VAL A 121 -12.32 56.46 11.11
CA VAL A 121 -13.16 55.33 10.70
C VAL A 121 -13.35 55.30 9.17
N THR A 122 -12.30 54.97 8.42
CA THR A 122 -12.49 54.44 7.05
C THR A 122 -12.79 52.94 7.12
N ASN A 123 -14.09 52.69 7.24
CA ASN A 123 -14.85 51.52 6.81
C ASN A 123 -14.11 50.54 5.87
N THR A 124 -13.74 49.37 6.39
CA THR A 124 -13.18 48.22 5.65
C THR A 124 -14.24 47.40 4.89
N MET A 125 -15.25 48.06 4.29
CA MET A 125 -16.22 47.40 3.42
C MET A 125 -16.71 48.37 2.33
N ALA A 126 -16.04 48.34 1.16
CA ALA A 126 -16.63 48.45 -0.19
C ALA A 126 -15.64 48.99 -1.24
N THR A 127 -14.79 48.14 -1.80
CA THR A 127 -14.35 48.16 -3.22
C THR A 127 -14.00 46.70 -3.54
N GLY A 128 -14.72 45.98 -4.40
CA GLY A 128 -14.99 46.30 -5.79
C GLY A 128 -14.09 45.41 -6.66
N LEU A 129 -14.66 44.29 -7.11
CA LEU A 129 -14.11 43.38 -8.13
C LEU A 129 -13.35 44.16 -9.23
N ARG A 130 -12.09 43.77 -9.53
CA ARG A 130 -11.58 43.45 -10.88
C ARG A 130 -10.05 43.32 -10.90
N THR A 131 -9.59 42.36 -11.68
CA THR A 131 -8.19 42.19 -12.12
C THR A 131 -7.75 43.30 -13.09
N PRO A 132 -6.58 43.92 -12.87
CA PRO A 132 -5.80 44.44 -13.98
C PRO A 132 -4.44 43.74 -14.11
N ARG A 133 -4.09 43.53 -15.37
CA ARG A 133 -2.88 42.91 -15.91
C ARG A 133 -1.58 43.55 -15.40
N THR A 134 -0.56 42.72 -15.33
CA THR A 134 0.87 43.08 -15.32
C THR A 134 1.24 44.05 -16.43
N PRO A 135 1.94 45.16 -16.12
CA PRO A 135 2.87 45.79 -17.06
C PRO A 135 4.32 45.46 -16.70
N ALA A 136 5.15 45.53 -17.74
CA ALA A 136 6.50 45.00 -17.84
C ALA A 136 7.57 45.83 -17.13
N ALA A 137 8.73 45.18 -16.95
CA ALA A 137 9.96 45.77 -16.45
C ALA A 137 10.45 46.93 -17.34
N GLN A 138 10.91 48.00 -16.72
CA GLN A 138 11.87 48.92 -17.33
C GLN A 138 12.78 49.59 -16.30
N ASP A 139 13.79 50.23 -16.85
CA ASP A 139 15.19 50.08 -16.51
C ASP A 139 15.74 50.99 -15.40
N ARG A 140 16.93 50.61 -14.93
CA ARG A 140 17.81 51.43 -14.08
C ARG A 140 18.10 52.78 -14.74
N ILE A 141 18.27 53.82 -13.93
CA ILE A 141 19.38 54.82 -13.89
C ILE A 141 18.87 56.09 -13.18
N MET A 142 19.44 56.46 -12.01
CA MET A 142 20.37 57.60 -11.88
C MET A 142 20.56 58.11 -10.43
N GLN A 143 21.85 58.24 -10.05
CA GLN A 143 22.48 59.20 -9.10
C GLN A 143 21.99 59.27 -7.65
N LYS A 144 22.74 58.74 -6.67
CA LYS A 144 23.96 59.28 -6.01
C LYS A 144 23.68 60.46 -5.05
N GLN A 145 24.34 60.38 -3.89
CA GLN A 145 24.39 61.30 -2.73
C GLN A 145 23.23 61.03 -1.74
N THR A 146 23.41 60.72 -0.46
CA THR A 146 24.46 61.11 0.49
C THR A 146 24.62 59.99 1.53
N THR A 147 25.85 59.55 1.72
CA THR A 147 26.26 58.62 2.77
C THR A 147 26.70 59.43 3.98
N HIS A 148 25.81 59.78 4.92
CA HIS A 148 26.22 60.14 6.30
C HIS A 148 25.10 60.22 7.36
N HIS A 149 23.88 59.70 7.14
CA HIS A 149 22.81 59.70 8.16
C HIS A 149 22.20 58.33 8.51
N ARG A 150 22.79 57.23 8.03
CA ARG A 150 22.23 55.87 8.15
C ARG A 150 22.74 55.05 9.34
N MET A 151 23.06 55.70 10.47
CA MET A 151 23.48 55.00 11.69
C MET A 151 22.67 55.36 12.94
N ASN A 152 21.89 56.46 12.94
CA ASN A 152 21.04 56.81 14.08
C ASN A 152 19.60 56.28 13.94
N TYR A 153 19.09 56.13 12.72
CA TYR A 153 17.75 55.58 12.48
C TYR A 153 17.63 54.09 12.86
N LEU A 154 18.68 53.29 12.66
CA LEU A 154 18.61 51.84 12.93
C LEU A 154 18.57 51.53 14.45
N LEU A 155 19.25 52.33 15.26
CA LEU A 155 19.25 52.18 16.72
C LEU A 155 17.94 52.64 17.35
N PHE A 156 17.33 53.71 16.83
CA PHE A 156 16.01 54.18 17.29
C PHE A 156 14.90 53.16 16.97
N PHE A 157 14.89 52.61 15.75
CA PHE A 157 13.97 51.53 15.36
C PHE A 157 14.17 50.25 16.19
N SER A 158 15.41 49.87 16.48
CA SER A 158 15.71 48.70 17.32
C SER A 158 15.31 48.90 18.78
N SER A 159 15.42 50.11 19.32
CA SER A 159 14.97 50.45 20.68
C SER A 159 13.45 50.39 20.78
N GLN A 160 12.75 50.96 19.79
CA GLN A 160 11.29 50.99 19.75
C GLN A 160 10.65 49.61 19.54
N GLN A 161 11.26 48.74 18.72
CA GLN A 161 10.86 47.33 18.62
C GLN A 161 11.09 46.57 19.93
N ARG A 162 12.14 46.90 20.68
CA ARG A 162 12.44 46.25 21.94
C ARG A 162 11.47 46.65 23.04
N GLU A 163 11.03 47.91 23.05
CA GLU A 163 9.98 48.41 23.94
C GLU A 163 8.61 47.81 23.62
N SER A 164 8.24 47.71 22.34
CA SER A 164 6.97 47.07 21.95
C SER A 164 6.95 45.56 22.26
N LEU A 165 8.07 44.86 22.06
CA LEU A 165 8.23 43.47 22.48
C LEU A 165 8.18 43.29 23.99
N GLN A 166 8.72 44.25 24.77
CA GLN A 166 8.62 44.23 26.22
C GLN A 166 7.18 44.45 26.69
N HIS A 167 6.44 45.37 26.07
CA HIS A 167 5.03 45.61 26.36
C HIS A 167 4.17 44.37 26.04
N LEU A 168 4.41 43.72 24.89
CA LEU A 168 3.76 42.46 24.53
C LEU A 168 4.11 41.35 25.51
N ARG A 169 5.38 41.23 25.91
CA ARG A 169 5.82 40.24 26.90
C ARG A 169 5.17 40.48 28.26
N GLN A 170 5.00 41.72 28.68
CA GLN A 170 4.35 42.07 29.94
C GLN A 170 2.84 41.75 29.88
N GLY A 171 2.19 41.96 28.74
CA GLY A 171 0.80 41.54 28.49
C GLY A 171 0.60 40.03 28.35
N LEU A 172 1.60 39.28 27.89
CA LEU A 172 1.58 37.82 27.85
C LEU A 172 1.95 37.18 29.21
N MET A 173 2.65 37.92 30.08
CA MET A 173 2.98 37.50 31.45
C MET A 173 1.86 37.79 32.44
N SER A 174 0.91 38.69 32.12
CA SER A 174 -0.31 38.93 32.90
C SER A 174 -1.44 37.96 32.54
N LEU A 175 -1.25 37.09 31.55
CA LEU A 175 -2.15 35.96 31.32
C LEU A 175 -2.03 34.99 32.50
N PRO A 176 -3.14 34.63 33.16
CA PRO A 176 -3.16 33.62 34.21
C PRO A 176 -2.52 32.34 33.69
N VAL A 177 -1.61 31.75 34.47
CA VAL A 177 -0.97 30.46 34.16
C VAL A 177 -2.08 29.46 33.79
N PRO A 178 -1.97 28.75 32.66
CA PRO A 178 -3.00 27.83 32.21
C PRO A 178 -3.21 26.74 33.27
N LYS A 179 -4.30 26.85 34.05
CA LYS A 179 -4.74 25.80 34.97
C LYS A 179 -5.23 24.62 34.15
N ASN A 180 -4.36 23.66 33.93
CA ASN A 180 -4.73 22.33 33.50
C ASN A 180 -3.89 21.30 34.27
N ASP A 181 -3.91 21.43 35.60
CA ASP A 181 -3.40 20.44 36.53
C ASP A 181 -4.53 19.45 36.84
N PHE A 182 -4.62 18.38 36.04
CA PHE A 182 -5.31 17.19 36.48
C PHE A 182 -4.27 16.26 37.08
N GLU A 183 -4.27 16.14 38.39
CA GLU A 183 -3.59 15.06 39.09
C GLU A 183 -4.26 13.76 38.65
N ILE A 184 -3.59 13.00 37.79
CA ILE A 184 -3.99 11.64 37.47
C ILE A 184 -3.71 10.82 38.73
N VAL A 185 -4.66 10.79 39.65
CA VAL A 185 -4.64 9.85 40.78
C VAL A 185 -4.91 8.48 40.19
N LEU A 186 -3.84 7.69 39.99
CA LEU A 186 -3.97 6.25 39.78
C LEU A 186 -4.65 5.69 41.05
N PRO A 187 -5.79 5.00 40.93
CA PRO A 187 -6.33 4.24 42.05
C PRO A 187 -5.30 3.19 42.48
N GLU A 188 -5.05 3.01 43.79
CA GLU A 188 -4.07 2.04 44.33
C GLU A 188 -4.25 0.61 43.78
N ASN A 189 -5.43 0.27 43.24
CA ASN A 189 -5.72 -1.02 42.63
C ASN A 189 -5.11 -1.18 41.22
N ALA A 190 -4.84 -0.09 40.51
CA ALA A 190 -4.22 -0.12 39.18
C ALA A 190 -2.69 -0.30 39.27
N GLU A 191 -2.07 0.16 40.37
CA GLU A 191 -0.66 -0.12 40.64
C GLU A 191 -0.41 -1.60 40.90
N LYS A 192 -1.36 -2.29 41.55
CA LYS A 192 -1.28 -3.75 41.78
C LYS A 192 -1.44 -4.59 40.51
N GLU A 193 -2.34 -4.18 39.60
CA GLU A 193 -2.47 -4.84 38.29
C GLU A 193 -1.25 -4.57 37.38
N LEU A 194 -0.62 -3.39 37.50
CA LEU A 194 0.62 -3.07 36.81
C LEU A 194 1.83 -3.80 37.40
N GLU A 195 1.93 -3.94 38.73
CA GLU A 195 2.95 -4.75 39.41
C GLU A 195 2.82 -6.24 39.07
N GLU A 196 1.61 -6.79 38.91
CA GLU A 196 1.42 -8.16 38.45
C GLU A 196 1.90 -8.36 37.00
N THR A 197 1.75 -7.35 36.12
CA THR A 197 2.33 -7.39 34.77
C THR A 197 3.85 -7.20 34.73
N GLU A 198 4.44 -6.53 35.74
CA GLU A 198 5.90 -6.39 35.87
C GLU A 198 6.55 -7.57 36.59
N ALA A 199 5.78 -8.35 37.37
CA ALA A 199 6.26 -9.57 38.02
C ALA A 199 6.46 -10.76 37.05
N GLU A 200 5.88 -10.70 35.85
CA GLU A 200 6.23 -11.60 34.74
C GLU A 200 7.53 -11.13 34.04
N THR A 201 8.60 -10.92 34.82
CA THR A 201 9.98 -10.80 34.31
C THR A 201 10.54 -12.18 33.94
N GLY A 202 9.72 -13.00 33.27
CA GLY A 202 10.19 -14.16 32.53
C GLY A 202 10.81 -13.66 31.23
N PHE A 203 12.13 -13.80 31.10
CA PHE A 203 12.89 -13.81 29.84
C PHE A 203 12.29 -12.95 28.70
N ILE A 204 12.81 -11.73 28.51
CA ILE A 204 12.47 -10.90 27.34
C ILE A 204 12.99 -11.62 26.09
N GLU A 205 12.14 -12.42 25.45
CA GLU A 205 12.44 -13.08 24.17
C GLU A 205 12.84 -11.99 23.15
N ASP A 206 13.94 -12.22 22.43
CA ASP A 206 14.41 -11.30 21.40
C ASP A 206 13.27 -11.04 20.40
N SER A 207 13.09 -9.79 19.97
CA SER A 207 12.02 -9.43 19.02
C SER A 207 12.02 -10.28 17.73
N ALA A 208 13.20 -10.82 17.36
CA ALA A 208 13.37 -11.75 16.25
C ALA A 208 12.72 -13.12 16.51
N ASP A 209 12.78 -13.63 17.75
CA ASP A 209 12.21 -14.92 18.14
C ASP A 209 10.68 -14.85 18.21
N VAL A 210 10.14 -13.74 18.72
CA VAL A 210 8.69 -13.46 18.69
C VAL A 210 8.17 -13.34 17.25
N GLU A 211 8.91 -12.66 16.37
CA GLU A 211 8.54 -12.54 14.96
C GLU A 211 8.67 -13.88 14.22
N ALA A 212 9.70 -14.68 14.52
CA ALA A 212 9.90 -16.02 13.97
C ALA A 212 8.79 -16.99 14.41
N ARG A 213 8.39 -16.97 15.68
CA ARG A 213 7.28 -17.81 16.19
C ARG A 213 5.95 -17.43 15.56
N LYS A 214 5.67 -16.12 15.44
CA LYS A 214 4.47 -15.61 14.76
C LYS A 214 4.48 -15.92 13.27
N GLN A 215 5.65 -15.90 12.64
CA GLN A 215 5.81 -16.28 11.24
C GLN A 215 5.62 -17.78 11.05
N ALA A 216 6.21 -18.61 11.90
CA ALA A 216 6.02 -20.05 11.91
C ALA A 216 4.55 -20.44 12.12
N GLN A 217 3.82 -19.75 13.00
CA GLN A 217 2.38 -19.95 13.16
C GLN A 217 1.59 -19.60 11.90
N ARG A 218 1.87 -18.44 11.28
CA ARG A 218 1.24 -18.03 10.01
C ARG A 218 1.57 -18.96 8.85
N ASP A 219 2.81 -19.45 8.80
CA ASP A 219 3.26 -20.36 7.75
C ASP A 219 2.68 -21.75 7.96
N ALA A 220 2.56 -22.24 9.20
CA ALA A 220 1.87 -23.48 9.53
C ALA A 220 0.37 -23.42 9.25
N GLU A 221 -0.29 -22.29 9.50
CA GLU A 221 -1.69 -22.06 9.13
C GLU A 221 -1.87 -22.08 7.60
N ARG A 222 -0.99 -21.39 6.87
CA ARG A 222 -0.99 -21.41 5.40
C ARG A 222 -0.71 -22.81 4.84
N GLU A 223 0.16 -23.58 5.47
CA GLU A 223 0.46 -24.96 5.06
C GLU A 223 -0.74 -25.89 5.30
N LYS A 224 -1.44 -25.73 6.43
CA LYS A 224 -2.71 -26.44 6.68
C LYS A 224 -3.75 -26.07 5.64
N GLU A 225 -3.89 -24.79 5.31
CA GLU A 225 -4.81 -24.33 4.27
C GLU A 225 -4.44 -24.93 2.91
N LEU A 226 -3.15 -24.91 2.54
CA LEU A 226 -2.66 -25.52 1.29
C LEU A 226 -2.94 -27.03 1.23
N LYS A 227 -2.83 -27.77 2.34
CA LYS A 227 -3.18 -29.19 2.41
C LYS A 227 -4.67 -29.46 2.17
N LEU A 228 -5.54 -28.50 2.45
CA LEU A 228 -6.97 -28.57 2.13
C LEU A 228 -7.28 -28.19 0.67
N ARG A 229 -6.33 -27.58 -0.03
CA ARG A 229 -6.49 -27.22 -1.44
C ARG A 229 -6.30 -28.42 -2.35
N HIS A 230 -6.68 -28.24 -3.61
CA HIS A 230 -6.57 -29.26 -4.64
C HIS A 230 -5.10 -29.64 -4.95
N THR A 231 -4.89 -30.88 -5.39
CA THR A 231 -3.56 -31.44 -5.67
C THR A 231 -2.71 -30.61 -6.64
N PRO A 232 -3.26 -30.04 -7.74
CA PRO A 232 -2.50 -29.12 -8.59
C PRO A 232 -1.95 -27.85 -7.90
N VAL A 233 -2.64 -27.24 -6.91
CA VAL A 233 -2.07 -26.13 -6.11
C VAL A 233 -1.00 -26.62 -5.18
N GLN A 234 -1.25 -27.74 -4.49
CA GLN A 234 -0.27 -28.33 -3.57
C GLN A 234 1.06 -28.63 -4.27
N ARG A 235 0.97 -29.16 -5.50
CA ARG A 235 2.13 -29.56 -6.31
C ARG A 235 2.67 -28.43 -7.21
N SER A 236 2.08 -27.23 -7.13
CA SER A 236 2.44 -26.09 -7.98
C SER A 236 2.50 -26.44 -9.47
N LEU A 237 1.57 -27.27 -9.94
CA LEU A 237 1.52 -27.67 -11.35
C LEU A 237 1.03 -26.53 -12.24
N PRO A 238 1.41 -26.51 -13.54
CA PRO A 238 0.84 -25.60 -14.51
C PRO A 238 -0.69 -25.71 -14.53
N ARG A 239 -1.37 -24.57 -14.33
CA ARG A 239 -2.83 -24.46 -14.33
C ARG A 239 -3.29 -23.46 -15.38
N PRO A 240 -4.48 -23.66 -15.98
CA PRO A 240 -5.07 -22.69 -16.91
C PRO A 240 -5.24 -21.32 -16.26
N THR A 241 -4.87 -20.25 -16.98
CA THR A 241 -5.16 -18.87 -16.56
C THR A 241 -6.58 -18.46 -16.94
N GLU A 242 -7.07 -18.97 -18.06
CA GLU A 242 -8.41 -18.70 -18.59
C GLU A 242 -9.28 -19.94 -18.38
N VAL A 243 -10.47 -19.75 -17.81
CA VAL A 243 -11.41 -20.83 -17.52
C VAL A 243 -12.48 -20.86 -18.60
N ASN A 244 -12.69 -22.04 -19.20
CA ASN A 244 -13.71 -22.23 -20.24
C ASN A 244 -15.04 -22.64 -19.60
N GLU A 245 -16.00 -21.73 -19.52
CA GLU A 245 -17.35 -22.00 -19.02
C GLU A 245 -18.24 -22.77 -20.02
N SER A 246 -17.81 -22.89 -21.29
CA SER A 246 -18.54 -23.57 -22.37
C SER A 246 -18.62 -25.10 -22.25
N VAL A 247 -17.98 -25.68 -21.24
CA VAL A 247 -18.06 -27.12 -20.92
C VAL A 247 -19.41 -27.48 -20.30
N LEU A 248 -20.12 -26.49 -19.74
CA LEU A 248 -21.46 -26.65 -19.18
C LEU A 248 -22.51 -26.74 -20.30
N ARG A 249 -23.49 -27.63 -20.11
CA ARG A 249 -24.62 -27.71 -21.04
C ARG A 249 -25.50 -26.46 -20.87
N PRO A 250 -25.98 -25.84 -21.96
CA PRO A 250 -26.91 -24.72 -21.84
C PRO A 250 -28.18 -25.20 -21.11
N THR A 251 -28.64 -24.43 -20.13
CA THR A 251 -29.80 -24.72 -19.27
C THR A 251 -31.12 -24.93 -20.03
N SER A 252 -31.13 -24.72 -21.34
CA SER A 252 -32.31 -24.80 -22.22
C SER A 252 -32.67 -26.21 -22.71
N MET A 253 -31.98 -27.27 -22.28
CA MET A 253 -32.15 -28.64 -22.81
C MET A 253 -32.93 -29.55 -21.85
N GLU A 254 -33.55 -30.57 -22.44
CA GLU A 254 -34.38 -31.65 -21.88
C GLU A 254 -33.99 -32.18 -20.49
N PRO A 255 -34.92 -32.79 -19.73
CA PRO A 255 -34.60 -33.40 -18.43
C PRO A 255 -33.45 -34.40 -18.57
N LEU A 256 -32.33 -34.06 -17.92
CA LEU A 256 -31.10 -34.84 -17.95
C LEU A 256 -31.29 -36.16 -17.20
N SER A 257 -30.63 -37.21 -17.68
CA SER A 257 -30.48 -38.45 -16.92
C SER A 257 -29.71 -38.19 -15.63
N ASP A 258 -29.95 -38.95 -14.57
CA ASP A 258 -29.24 -38.87 -13.28
C ASP A 258 -27.71 -38.85 -13.46
N LEU A 259 -27.17 -39.65 -14.39
CA LEU A 259 -25.75 -39.66 -14.72
C LEU A 259 -25.29 -38.32 -15.31
N GLN A 260 -26.07 -37.78 -16.25
CA GLN A 260 -25.76 -36.50 -16.90
C GLN A 260 -25.91 -35.30 -15.95
N GLN A 261 -26.83 -35.40 -14.99
CA GLN A 261 -26.97 -34.42 -13.92
C GLN A 261 -25.75 -34.46 -12.99
N ALA A 262 -25.31 -35.65 -12.59
CA ALA A 262 -24.09 -35.82 -11.79
C ALA A 262 -22.85 -35.27 -12.50
N GLU A 263 -22.69 -35.55 -13.81
CA GLU A 263 -21.61 -34.96 -14.62
C GLU A 263 -21.63 -33.44 -14.62
N GLU A 264 -22.82 -32.84 -14.71
CA GLU A 264 -22.97 -31.38 -14.75
C GLU A 264 -22.59 -30.75 -13.41
N LEU A 265 -23.00 -31.36 -12.29
CA LEU A 265 -22.62 -30.92 -10.94
C LEU A 265 -21.10 -30.98 -10.75
N ILE A 266 -20.45 -32.07 -11.19
CA ILE A 266 -18.99 -32.21 -11.13
C ILE A 266 -18.30 -31.10 -11.93
N LYS A 267 -18.79 -30.80 -13.14
CA LYS A 267 -18.23 -29.73 -13.98
C LYS A 267 -18.42 -28.35 -13.36
N GLN A 268 -19.57 -28.09 -12.76
CA GLN A 268 -19.83 -26.82 -12.07
C GLN A 268 -18.86 -26.63 -10.91
N GLU A 269 -18.72 -27.62 -10.03
CA GLU A 269 -17.77 -27.59 -8.92
C GLU A 269 -16.33 -27.39 -9.42
N MET A 270 -15.92 -28.12 -10.47
CA MET A 270 -14.60 -27.96 -11.08
C MET A 270 -14.36 -26.52 -11.57
N ILE A 271 -15.33 -25.88 -12.21
CA ILE A 271 -15.22 -24.49 -12.66
C ILE A 271 -15.12 -23.57 -11.43
N THR A 272 -15.96 -23.73 -10.42
CA THR A 272 -15.88 -22.91 -9.19
C THR A 272 -14.49 -22.98 -8.54
N MET A 273 -13.90 -24.17 -8.49
CA MET A 273 -12.55 -24.39 -7.97
C MET A 273 -11.51 -23.63 -8.81
N LEU A 274 -11.56 -23.76 -10.14
CA LEU A 274 -10.63 -23.05 -11.03
C LEU A 274 -10.71 -21.53 -10.88
N HIS A 275 -11.90 -20.95 -10.76
CA HIS A 275 -12.07 -19.50 -10.54
C HIS A 275 -11.49 -19.07 -9.18
N PHE A 276 -11.72 -19.85 -8.12
CA PHE A 276 -11.14 -19.61 -6.80
C PHE A 276 -9.61 -19.69 -6.84
N ASP A 277 -9.08 -20.69 -7.54
CA ASP A 277 -7.66 -20.95 -7.66
C ASP A 277 -6.93 -19.89 -8.47
N CYS A 278 -7.54 -19.35 -9.53
CA CYS A 278 -6.98 -18.25 -10.30
C CYS A 278 -6.84 -16.96 -9.47
N LEU A 279 -7.75 -16.70 -8.53
CA LEU A 279 -7.74 -15.51 -7.67
C LEU A 279 -6.78 -15.65 -6.47
N HIS A 280 -6.84 -16.76 -5.77
CA HIS A 280 -6.09 -16.94 -4.51
C HIS A 280 -4.70 -17.55 -4.72
N HIS A 281 -4.52 -18.33 -5.79
CA HIS A 281 -3.28 -19.06 -6.07
C HIS A 281 -2.90 -18.92 -7.55
N PRO A 282 -2.54 -17.73 -8.04
CA PRO A 282 -2.20 -17.54 -9.46
C PRO A 282 -1.06 -18.49 -9.87
N SER A 283 -1.22 -19.16 -11.01
CA SER A 283 -0.19 -20.06 -11.53
C SER A 283 1.04 -19.27 -12.01
N ALA A 284 2.22 -19.88 -12.02
CA ALA A 284 3.43 -19.25 -12.56
C ALA A 284 3.26 -18.80 -14.02
N ASN A 285 2.42 -19.49 -14.79
CA ASN A 285 2.08 -19.13 -16.17
C ASN A 285 1.24 -17.85 -16.24
N ALA A 286 0.30 -17.66 -15.31
CA ALA A 286 -0.46 -16.42 -15.18
C ALA A 286 0.46 -15.24 -14.80
N ALA A 287 1.38 -15.46 -13.85
CA ALA A 287 2.38 -14.47 -13.45
C ALA A 287 3.33 -14.06 -14.60
N ASN A 288 3.68 -15.00 -15.48
CA ASN A 288 4.52 -14.73 -16.66
C ASN A 288 3.75 -14.06 -17.81
N GLN A 289 2.45 -14.35 -17.99
CA GLN A 289 1.58 -13.61 -18.92
C GLN A 289 1.48 -12.12 -18.54
N LEU A 290 1.39 -11.81 -17.24
CA LEU A 290 1.43 -10.44 -16.71
C LEU A 290 2.73 -9.69 -17.07
N GLN A 291 3.88 -10.38 -17.17
CA GLN A 291 5.15 -9.75 -17.54
C GLN A 291 5.28 -9.48 -19.06
N ARG A 292 4.64 -10.29 -19.93
CA ARG A 292 4.57 -10.01 -21.39
C ARG A 292 3.63 -8.84 -21.73
N GLY A 293 2.77 -8.45 -20.79
CA GLY A 293 1.80 -7.35 -20.93
C GLY A 293 2.36 -5.93 -20.78
N LYS A 294 3.66 -5.73 -20.51
CA LYS A 294 4.25 -4.37 -20.35
C LYS A 294 4.23 -3.49 -21.61
N ILE A 295 3.77 -4.02 -22.76
CA ILE A 295 3.68 -3.28 -24.04
C ILE A 295 2.25 -2.81 -24.35
N ARG A 296 1.20 -3.26 -23.63
CA ARG A 296 -0.19 -2.88 -23.93
C ARG A 296 -0.92 -2.27 -22.75
N GLY A 297 -0.90 -0.94 -22.66
CA GLY A 297 -1.95 -0.04 -22.16
C GLY A 297 -2.58 -0.28 -20.77
N PRO A 298 -3.30 0.72 -20.23
CA PRO A 298 -3.86 0.67 -18.87
C PRO A 298 -5.14 -0.21 -18.75
N THR A 299 -5.35 -1.19 -19.64
CA THR A 299 -6.56 -2.03 -19.68
C THR A 299 -6.36 -3.46 -19.18
N SER A 300 -5.17 -3.86 -18.74
CA SER A 300 -4.90 -5.22 -18.20
C SER A 300 -5.31 -5.40 -16.73
N THR A 301 -6.54 -5.01 -16.39
CA THR A 301 -7.18 -5.30 -15.09
C THR A 301 -8.29 -6.38 -15.22
N SER A 302 -8.46 -7.01 -16.39
CA SER A 302 -9.74 -7.68 -16.73
C SER A 302 -9.89 -9.15 -16.35
N ASN A 303 -8.85 -9.90 -15.95
CA ASN A 303 -9.01 -11.33 -15.67
C ASN A 303 -9.54 -11.62 -14.26
N ASN A 304 -9.15 -10.82 -13.26
CA ASN A 304 -9.67 -11.02 -11.90
C ASN A 304 -11.15 -10.63 -11.77
N ALA A 305 -11.62 -9.67 -12.58
CA ALA A 305 -13.01 -9.20 -12.52
C ALA A 305 -14.02 -10.29 -12.94
N SER A 306 -13.71 -11.09 -13.97
CA SER A 306 -14.57 -12.21 -14.37
C SER A 306 -14.59 -13.32 -13.32
N HIS A 307 -13.44 -13.62 -12.70
CA HIS A 307 -13.39 -14.61 -11.64
C HIS A 307 -14.18 -14.18 -10.40
N ILE A 308 -14.10 -12.90 -10.02
CA ILE A 308 -14.87 -12.35 -8.89
C ILE A 308 -16.37 -12.40 -9.18
N ALA A 309 -16.81 -11.98 -10.37
CA ALA A 309 -18.23 -12.00 -10.74
C ALA A 309 -18.81 -13.43 -10.77
N TYR A 310 -18.02 -14.42 -11.19
CA TYR A 310 -18.43 -15.82 -11.16
C TYR A 310 -18.55 -16.33 -9.71
N LEU A 311 -17.57 -16.07 -8.84
CA LEU A 311 -17.60 -16.51 -7.45
C LEU A 311 -18.67 -15.81 -6.60
N GLU A 312 -19.05 -14.59 -6.98
CA GLU A 312 -20.20 -13.89 -6.37
C GLU A 312 -21.50 -14.64 -6.64
N LYS A 313 -21.66 -15.24 -7.83
CA LYS A 313 -22.82 -16.08 -8.18
C LYS A 313 -22.73 -17.49 -7.60
N THR A 314 -21.55 -18.10 -7.64
CA THR A 314 -21.29 -19.48 -7.17
C THR A 314 -20.14 -19.48 -6.20
N SER A 315 -20.47 -19.35 -4.91
CA SER A 315 -19.48 -19.27 -3.84
C SER A 315 -18.77 -20.59 -3.62
N TYR A 316 -17.45 -20.54 -3.52
CA TYR A 316 -16.62 -21.68 -3.16
C TYR A 316 -16.87 -22.11 -1.71
N LYS A 317 -17.13 -23.39 -1.49
CA LYS A 317 -17.34 -23.98 -0.16
C LYS A 317 -16.09 -24.77 0.26
N PRO A 318 -15.42 -24.40 1.36
CA PRO A 318 -14.31 -25.21 1.88
C PRO A 318 -14.85 -26.53 2.41
N ILE A 319 -14.21 -27.63 2.01
CA ILE A 319 -14.55 -28.99 2.47
C ILE A 319 -13.69 -29.32 3.68
N SER A 320 -14.27 -29.98 4.68
CA SER A 320 -13.53 -30.42 5.86
C SER A 320 -12.60 -31.60 5.55
N THR A 321 -11.57 -31.81 6.39
CA THR A 321 -10.68 -32.99 6.25
C THR A 321 -11.43 -34.30 6.41
N GLU A 322 -12.41 -34.34 7.31
CA GLU A 322 -13.18 -35.53 7.64
C GLU A 322 -14.04 -35.98 6.44
N GLU A 323 -14.74 -35.03 5.79
CA GLU A 323 -15.52 -35.31 4.59
C GLU A 323 -14.63 -35.77 3.43
N MET A 324 -13.43 -35.20 3.28
CA MET A 324 -12.47 -35.63 2.26
C MET A 324 -11.96 -37.06 2.49
N GLU A 325 -11.76 -37.47 3.74
CA GLU A 325 -11.37 -38.84 4.09
C GLU A 325 -12.51 -39.83 3.85
N GLN A 326 -13.73 -39.49 4.27
CA GLN A 326 -14.92 -40.30 4.01
C GLN A 326 -15.16 -40.47 2.50
N ALA A 327 -15.04 -39.39 1.71
CA ALA A 327 -15.19 -39.43 0.27
C ALA A 327 -14.14 -40.34 -0.40
N LYS A 328 -12.88 -40.30 0.06
CA LYS A 328 -11.82 -41.20 -0.44
C LYS A 328 -12.13 -42.66 -0.16
N LEU A 329 -12.68 -42.98 1.02
CA LEU A 329 -13.07 -44.35 1.37
C LEU A 329 -14.20 -44.85 0.47
N VAL A 330 -15.24 -44.03 0.26
CA VAL A 330 -16.35 -44.38 -0.63
C VAL A 330 -15.86 -44.57 -2.07
N LEU A 331 -15.03 -43.65 -2.57
CA LEU A 331 -14.44 -43.78 -3.91
C LEU A 331 -13.60 -45.04 -4.06
N ALA A 332 -12.79 -45.39 -3.07
CA ALA A 332 -11.99 -46.62 -3.10
C ALA A 332 -12.87 -47.87 -3.16
N ALA A 333 -13.97 -47.90 -2.40
CA ALA A 333 -14.93 -49.00 -2.44
C ALA A 333 -15.60 -49.12 -3.83
N GLU A 334 -16.06 -48.01 -4.39
CA GLU A 334 -16.68 -47.98 -5.73
C GLU A 334 -15.67 -48.37 -6.83
N MET A 335 -14.40 -47.95 -6.72
CA MET A 335 -13.35 -48.34 -7.66
C MET A 335 -13.15 -49.85 -7.71
N GLU A 336 -13.20 -50.55 -6.57
CA GLU A 336 -13.11 -52.02 -6.53
C GLU A 336 -14.34 -52.69 -7.16
N VAL A 337 -15.54 -52.12 -6.96
CA VAL A 337 -16.77 -52.61 -7.61
C VAL A 337 -16.67 -52.44 -9.12
N VAL A 338 -16.25 -51.28 -9.61
CA VAL A 338 -16.06 -51.01 -11.04
C VAL A 338 -14.97 -51.89 -11.64
N LYS A 339 -13.85 -52.08 -10.92
CA LYS A 339 -12.76 -52.97 -11.31
C LYS A 339 -13.25 -54.40 -11.52
N GLY A 340 -14.02 -54.92 -10.58
CA GLY A 340 -14.66 -56.24 -10.69
C GLY A 340 -15.69 -56.31 -11.84
N GLY A 341 -16.57 -55.31 -11.93
CA GLY A 341 -17.65 -55.28 -12.93
C GLY A 341 -17.19 -55.13 -14.37
N MET A 342 -16.10 -54.41 -14.61
CA MET A 342 -15.50 -54.22 -15.94
C MET A 342 -14.46 -55.30 -16.29
N GLY A 343 -14.17 -56.23 -15.37
CA GLY A 343 -13.16 -57.27 -15.58
C GLY A 343 -11.74 -56.71 -15.69
N HIS A 344 -11.48 -55.54 -15.12
CA HIS A 344 -10.14 -54.99 -15.05
C HIS A 344 -9.37 -55.74 -13.97
N GLY A 345 -8.48 -56.66 -14.38
CA GLY A 345 -7.53 -57.27 -13.46
C GLY A 345 -6.52 -56.24 -12.93
N ASP A 346 -5.51 -56.71 -12.19
CA ASP A 346 -4.35 -55.87 -11.89
C ASP A 346 -3.55 -55.66 -13.18
N LEU A 347 -3.76 -54.52 -13.85
CA LEU A 347 -2.93 -54.12 -14.97
C LEU A 347 -1.55 -53.75 -14.44
N SER A 348 -0.50 -54.36 -15.00
CA SER A 348 0.87 -53.96 -14.70
C SER A 348 1.12 -52.52 -15.16
N MET A 349 2.03 -51.83 -14.47
CA MET A 349 2.46 -50.48 -14.88
C MET A 349 3.00 -50.48 -16.32
N GLU A 350 3.59 -51.59 -16.77
CA GLU A 350 4.10 -51.76 -18.13
C GLU A 350 2.98 -51.77 -19.18
N ALA A 351 1.88 -52.50 -18.92
CA ALA A 351 0.71 -52.47 -19.80
C ALA A 351 0.08 -51.07 -19.86
N TYR A 352 0.04 -50.37 -18.71
CA TYR A 352 -0.42 -48.98 -18.67
C TYR A 352 0.49 -48.05 -19.50
N SER A 353 1.82 -48.15 -19.33
CA SER A 353 2.78 -47.34 -20.09
C SER A 353 2.65 -47.55 -21.59
N GLN A 354 2.46 -48.80 -22.05
CA GLN A 354 2.26 -49.07 -23.47
C GLN A 354 1.00 -48.39 -24.01
N VAL A 355 -0.15 -48.59 -23.37
CA VAL A 355 -1.42 -47.99 -23.79
C VAL A 355 -1.35 -46.46 -23.71
N TRP A 356 -0.68 -45.92 -22.69
CA TRP A 356 -0.44 -44.50 -22.53
C TRP A 356 0.36 -43.92 -23.69
N GLU A 357 1.49 -44.52 -24.06
CA GLU A 357 2.31 -44.08 -25.18
C GLU A 357 1.56 -44.16 -26.52
N GLU A 358 0.75 -45.21 -26.73
CA GLU A 358 -0.09 -45.34 -27.92
C GLU A 358 -1.16 -44.25 -27.98
N CYS A 359 -1.84 -43.95 -26.87
CA CYS A 359 -2.83 -42.88 -26.79
C CYS A 359 -2.20 -41.49 -26.91
N TYR A 360 -1.06 -41.27 -26.26
CA TYR A 360 -0.34 -40.01 -26.32
C TYR A 360 0.22 -39.73 -27.72
N GLY A 361 0.71 -40.75 -28.41
CA GLY A 361 1.14 -40.67 -29.81
C GLY A 361 0.01 -40.27 -30.78
N GLN A 362 -1.25 -40.52 -30.41
CA GLN A 362 -2.41 -40.08 -31.20
C GLN A 362 -2.80 -38.62 -30.96
N VAL A 363 -2.25 -37.94 -29.96
CA VAL A 363 -2.55 -36.55 -29.65
C VAL A 363 -1.56 -35.62 -30.34
N LEU A 364 -2.06 -34.70 -31.15
CA LEU A 364 -1.28 -33.74 -31.94
C LEU A 364 -1.66 -32.31 -31.55
N TYR A 365 -0.67 -31.48 -31.23
CA TYR A 365 -0.88 -30.05 -30.99
C TYR A 365 -0.83 -29.27 -32.30
N LEU A 366 -1.86 -28.49 -32.61
CA LEU A 366 -1.89 -27.59 -33.76
C LEU A 366 -1.41 -26.19 -33.35
N PRO A 367 -0.21 -25.75 -33.76
CA PRO A 367 0.32 -24.45 -33.35
C PRO A 367 -0.49 -23.27 -33.91
N THR A 368 -1.06 -23.42 -35.10
CA THR A 368 -1.88 -22.38 -35.76
C THR A 368 -3.19 -22.10 -35.03
N GLN A 369 -3.79 -23.13 -34.43
CA GLN A 369 -5.09 -23.04 -33.73
C GLN A 369 -4.94 -23.04 -32.21
N ASN A 370 -3.72 -23.19 -31.69
CA ASN A 370 -3.42 -23.40 -30.27
C ASN A 370 -4.30 -24.49 -29.62
N ARG A 371 -4.54 -25.60 -30.33
CA ARG A 371 -5.48 -26.65 -29.92
C ARG A 371 -4.91 -28.04 -30.13
N TYR A 372 -5.23 -28.96 -29.23
CA TYR A 372 -4.96 -30.40 -29.40
C TYR A 372 -6.05 -31.09 -30.24
N THR A 373 -5.63 -31.93 -31.17
CA THR A 373 -6.49 -32.75 -32.02
C THR A 373 -5.94 -34.18 -32.12
N ARG A 374 -6.74 -35.11 -32.64
CA ARG A 374 -6.24 -36.47 -32.93
C ARG A 374 -5.41 -36.46 -34.20
N ALA A 375 -4.27 -37.12 -34.21
CA ALA A 375 -3.35 -37.20 -35.35
C ALA A 375 -4.04 -37.69 -36.64
N ASN A 376 -5.05 -38.56 -36.50
CA ASN A 376 -5.85 -39.08 -37.62
C ASN A 376 -6.73 -38.02 -38.29
N LEU A 377 -7.14 -36.98 -37.55
CA LEU A 377 -7.99 -35.90 -38.05
C LEU A 377 -7.18 -34.72 -38.62
N ALA A 378 -5.87 -34.66 -38.32
CA ALA A 378 -4.99 -33.59 -38.76
C ALA A 378 -4.45 -33.84 -40.17
N SER A 379 -4.36 -32.76 -40.96
CA SER A 379 -3.77 -32.81 -42.30
C SER A 379 -2.27 -33.11 -42.25
N LYS A 380 -1.68 -33.54 -43.38
CA LYS A 380 -0.22 -33.77 -43.44
C LYS A 380 0.58 -32.51 -43.10
N LYS A 381 0.08 -31.34 -43.53
CA LYS A 381 0.70 -30.04 -43.25
C LYS A 381 0.72 -29.74 -41.75
N ASP A 382 -0.43 -29.92 -41.11
CA ASP A 382 -0.60 -29.70 -39.67
C ASP A 382 0.30 -30.61 -38.82
N ARG A 383 0.51 -31.86 -39.27
CA ARG A 383 1.43 -32.80 -38.61
C ARG A 383 2.87 -32.33 -38.69
N ILE A 384 3.30 -31.82 -39.85
CA ILE A 384 4.66 -31.30 -40.03
C ILE A 384 4.87 -30.08 -39.13
N GLU A 385 3.96 -29.11 -39.16
CA GLU A 385 4.05 -27.90 -38.32
C GLU A 385 4.08 -28.24 -36.81
N SER A 386 3.32 -29.25 -36.39
CA SER A 386 3.32 -29.74 -35.01
C SER A 386 4.67 -30.37 -34.62
N LEU A 387 5.24 -31.19 -35.50
CA LEU A 387 6.53 -31.83 -35.29
C LEU A 387 7.68 -30.83 -35.30
N GLU A 388 7.66 -29.85 -36.21
CA GLU A 388 8.60 -28.71 -36.21
C GLU A 388 8.54 -27.98 -34.87
N LYS A 389 7.33 -27.65 -34.40
CA LYS A 389 7.19 -26.96 -33.12
C LYS A 389 7.65 -27.79 -31.93
N LYS A 390 7.44 -29.11 -31.99
CA LYS A 390 7.91 -30.05 -30.98
C LYS A 390 9.44 -30.10 -30.99
N LEU A 391 10.07 -30.12 -32.16
CA LEU A 391 11.53 -30.09 -32.33
C LEU A 391 12.12 -28.78 -31.78
N ASP A 392 11.53 -27.63 -32.09
CA ASP A 392 11.95 -26.32 -31.53
C ASP A 392 11.99 -26.29 -29.99
N LEU A 393 11.09 -27.05 -29.34
CA LEU A 393 11.04 -27.13 -27.88
C LEU A 393 12.14 -28.03 -27.28
N TYR A 394 12.67 -28.98 -28.05
CA TYR A 394 13.75 -29.87 -27.63
C TYR A 394 15.15 -29.34 -27.97
N ASP A 395 15.25 -28.36 -28.89
CA ASP A 395 16.51 -27.73 -29.30
C ASP A 395 17.03 -26.66 -28.32
N PHE A 396 16.37 -26.48 -27.17
CA PHE A 396 16.83 -25.68 -26.03
C PHE A 396 16.95 -26.57 -24.78
#